data_AF-A0A9P6MF34-F1
#
_entry.id   AF-A0A9P6MF34-F1
#
_cell.length_a   1.000
_cell.length_b   1.000
_cell.length_c   1.000
_cell.angle_alpha   90.00
_cell.angle_beta   90.00
_cell.angle_gamma   90.00
#
_symmetry.space_group_name_H-M   'P 1'
#
loop_
_entity.id
_entity.type
_entity.pdbx_description
1 polymer ?
#
loop_
_entity_poly.entity_id
_entity_poly.type
_entity_poly.pdbx_seq_one_letter_code
_entity_poly.pdbx_strand_id
1 'polypeptide(L)'
;MEMDMEADAVEEGPTLPTRSDEEFRPFVRRLPEFKFWHSATRSIVIAFVCTLFRVFDIPVFWPILLIYFCVLFTITMKRQIRHMIKYRYIPFNIGKKSYGKGSTFK
;
A
#
# COMPACT_ATOMS: atom_id res chain seq x y z
N MET A 1 -6.45 -13.59 2.58
CA MET A 1 -7.89 -13.48 2.32
C MET A 1 -8.57 -12.52 3.30
N GLU A 2 -8.42 -12.64 4.63
CA GLU A 2 -8.96 -11.61 5.57
C GLU A 2 -8.16 -10.30 5.58
N MET A 3 -6.83 -10.37 5.51
CA MET A 3 -5.92 -9.20 5.47
C MET A 3 -6.14 -8.33 4.22
N ASP A 4 -6.77 -8.91 3.21
CA ASP A 4 -7.07 -8.34 1.91
C ASP A 4 -8.37 -7.50 2.00
N MET A 5 -9.29 -7.90 2.88
CA MET A 5 -10.58 -7.26 3.13
C MET A 5 -10.43 -6.02 4.04
N GLU A 6 -9.53 -6.06 5.02
CA GLU A 6 -9.18 -4.90 5.85
C GLU A 6 -8.41 -3.82 5.07
N ALA A 7 -7.62 -4.21 4.07
CA ALA A 7 -6.88 -3.26 3.24
C ALA A 7 -7.78 -2.44 2.30
N ASP A 8 -8.90 -3.02 1.84
CA ASP A 8 -9.91 -2.35 1.02
C ASP A 8 -10.81 -1.43 1.88
N ALA A 9 -11.17 -1.87 3.11
CA ALA A 9 -11.92 -1.06 4.07
C ALA A 9 -11.15 0.16 4.64
N VAL A 10 -9.83 0.21 4.45
CA VAL A 10 -8.96 1.38 4.73
C VAL A 10 -8.69 2.19 3.45
N GLU A 11 -9.03 1.65 2.27
CA GLU A 11 -8.94 2.33 0.98
C GLU A 11 -10.08 3.36 0.80
N GLU A 12 -11.30 2.98 1.18
CA GLU A 12 -12.41 3.92 1.40
C GLU A 12 -12.20 4.66 2.73
N GLY A 13 -11.42 5.74 2.68
CA GLY A 13 -11.37 6.72 3.76
C GLY A 13 -12.78 7.23 4.12
N PRO A 14 -12.97 7.85 5.30
CA PRO A 14 -14.28 8.35 5.70
C PRO A 14 -14.80 9.34 4.65
N THR A 15 -15.74 8.90 3.83
CA THR A 15 -16.36 9.71 2.79
C THR A 15 -17.31 10.69 3.47
N LEU A 16 -17.06 11.98 3.26
CA LEU A 16 -17.98 13.02 3.69
C LEU A 16 -19.31 12.81 2.94
N PRO A 17 -20.45 12.80 3.64
CA PRO A 17 -21.73 12.60 2.99
C PRO A 17 -21.93 13.71 1.96
N THR A 18 -22.12 13.32 0.70
CA THR A 18 -22.28 14.27 -0.41
C THR A 18 -23.74 14.48 -0.79
N ARG A 19 -24.67 13.74 -0.18
CA ARG A 19 -26.12 13.83 -0.41
C ARG A 19 -26.89 13.72 0.91
N SER A 20 -28.00 14.45 1.03
CA SER A 20 -28.85 14.53 2.23
C SER A 20 -29.56 13.22 2.61
N ASP A 21 -29.59 12.24 1.71
CA ASP A 21 -30.28 10.95 1.88
C ASP A 21 -29.33 9.80 2.30
N GLU A 22 -28.05 10.08 2.56
CA GLU A 22 -27.09 9.07 3.02
C GLU A 22 -27.31 8.78 4.52
N GLU A 23 -27.81 7.59 4.82
CA GLU A 23 -28.07 7.11 6.18
C GLU A 23 -26.79 7.09 7.01
N PHE A 24 -26.77 7.89 8.08
CA PHE A 24 -25.62 8.03 8.99
C PHE A 24 -25.36 6.70 9.71
N ARG A 25 -24.37 5.95 9.23
CA ARG A 25 -23.84 4.77 9.93
C ARG A 25 -22.74 5.25 10.88
N PRO A 26 -22.93 5.19 12.21
CA PRO A 26 -21.94 5.67 13.15
C PRO A 26 -20.60 4.93 13.00
N PHE A 27 -19.53 5.53 13.52
CA PHE A 27 -18.18 4.96 13.51
C PHE A 27 -18.18 3.56 14.14
N VAL A 28 -18.22 2.53 13.29
CA VAL A 28 -18.02 1.14 13.71
C VAL A 28 -16.56 1.02 14.16
N ARG A 29 -16.32 0.46 15.36
CA ARG A 29 -14.94 0.19 15.84
C ARG A 29 -14.26 -0.78 14.87
N ARG A 30 -13.42 -0.22 14.00
CA ARG A 30 -12.68 -0.98 12.96
C ARG A 30 -11.41 -1.64 13.48
N LEU A 31 -11.02 -1.42 14.73
CA LEU A 31 -9.85 -2.08 15.31
C LEU A 31 -10.27 -3.37 16.03
N PRO A 32 -10.02 -4.55 15.44
CA PRO A 32 -10.06 -5.80 16.17
C PRO A 32 -8.90 -5.81 17.19
N GLU A 33 -9.17 -5.31 18.40
CA GLU A 33 -8.20 -5.13 19.47
C GLU A 33 -7.40 -6.41 19.73
N PHE A 34 -8.05 -7.57 19.74
CA PHE A 34 -7.39 -8.87 19.90
C PHE A 34 -6.37 -9.17 18.79
N LYS A 35 -6.68 -8.85 17.52
CA LYS A 35 -5.76 -9.04 16.39
C LYS A 35 -4.57 -8.08 16.50
N PHE A 36 -4.82 -6.84 16.93
CA PHE A 36 -3.76 -5.86 17.21
C PHE A 36 -2.82 -6.36 18.31
N TRP A 37 -3.36 -6.78 19.45
CA TRP A 37 -2.57 -7.28 20.57
C TRP A 37 -1.77 -8.51 20.20
N HIS A 38 -2.37 -9.48 19.49
CA HIS A 38 -1.67 -10.67 19.01
C HIS A 38 -0.52 -10.32 18.05
N SER A 39 -0.74 -9.39 17.12
CA SER A 39 0.29 -8.92 16.18
C SER A 39 1.42 -8.18 16.90
N ALA A 40 1.07 -7.34 17.87
CA ALA A 40 2.02 -6.58 18.68
C ALA A 40 2.89 -7.52 19.53
N THR A 41 2.28 -8.48 20.26
CA THR A 41 3.02 -9.47 21.06
C THR A 41 3.94 -10.30 20.19
N ARG A 42 3.50 -10.76 19.02
CA ARG A 42 4.33 -11.52 18.08
C ARG A 42 5.54 -10.68 17.62
N SER A 43 5.33 -9.41 17.29
CA SER A 43 6.40 -8.51 16.86
C SER A 43 7.41 -8.24 17.98
N ILE A 44 6.93 -8.04 19.21
CA ILE A 44 7.77 -7.85 20.40
C ILE A 44 8.62 -9.10 20.67
N VAL A 45 8.04 -10.30 20.60
CA VAL A 45 8.79 -11.54 20.79
C VAL A 45 9.89 -11.68 19.73
N ILE A 46 9.59 -11.40 18.46
CA ILE A 46 10.59 -11.44 17.39
C ILE A 46 11.69 -10.41 17.62
N ALA A 47 11.34 -9.17 17.99
CA ALA A 47 12.31 -8.13 18.30
C ALA A 47 13.20 -8.51 19.48
N PHE A 48 12.61 -9.07 20.54
CA PHE A 48 13.33 -9.54 21.71
C PHE A 48 14.33 -10.64 21.36
N VAL A 49 13.91 -11.62 20.55
CA VAL A 49 14.79 -12.65 20.01
C VAL A 49 15.92 -12.02 19.18
N CYS A 50 15.61 -11.11 18.25
CA CYS A 50 16.62 -10.43 17.44
C CYS A 50 17.64 -9.64 18.30
N THR A 51 17.22 -9.04 19.42
CA THR A 51 18.12 -8.31 20.30
C THR A 51 19.07 -9.20 21.12
N LEU A 52 18.72 -10.48 21.35
CA LEU A 52 19.56 -11.40 22.11
C LEU A 52 20.72 -11.99 21.28
N PHE A 53 20.61 -11.97 19.95
CA PHE A 53 21.64 -12.53 19.07
C PHE A 53 22.43 -11.43 18.35
N ARG A 54 23.73 -11.35 18.64
CA ARG A 54 24.67 -10.44 17.94
C ARG A 54 24.85 -10.71 16.44
N VAL A 55 24.32 -11.83 15.93
CA VAL A 55 24.26 -12.11 14.49
C VAL A 55 23.40 -11.09 13.74
N PHE A 56 22.44 -10.44 14.42
CA PHE A 56 21.59 -9.41 13.81
C PHE A 56 22.22 -8.01 13.80
N ASP A 57 23.44 -7.85 14.33
CA ASP A 57 24.23 -6.62 14.25
C ASP A 57 24.93 -6.55 12.88
N ILE A 58 24.16 -6.24 11.82
CA ILE A 58 24.67 -6.15 10.45
C ILE A 58 25.47 -4.85 10.29
N PRO A 59 26.75 -4.90 9.85
CA PRO A 59 27.52 -3.67 9.61
C PRO A 59 26.92 -2.87 8.45
N VAL A 60 26.89 -1.54 8.59
CA VAL A 60 26.37 -0.62 7.56
C VAL A 60 27.28 -0.65 6.33
N PHE A 61 26.78 -1.25 5.26
CA PHE A 61 27.40 -1.26 3.93
C PHE A 61 26.44 -0.70 2.87
N TRP A 62 27.00 -0.22 1.75
CA TRP A 62 26.19 0.32 0.65
C TRP A 62 25.19 -0.70 0.03
N PRO A 63 25.53 -1.99 -0.17
CA PRO A 63 24.60 -2.95 -0.75
C PRO A 63 23.35 -3.20 0.11
N ILE A 64 23.50 -3.22 1.44
CA ILE A 64 22.36 -3.43 2.34
C ILE A 64 21.43 -2.21 2.31
N LEU A 65 21.97 -0.99 2.22
CA LEU A 65 21.17 0.24 2.05
C LEU A 65 20.36 0.24 0.74
N LEU A 66 20.96 -0.21 -0.36
CA LEU A 66 20.26 -0.32 -1.64
C LEU A 66 19.14 -1.36 -1.58
N ILE A 67 19.36 -2.50 -0.91
CA ILE A 67 18.31 -3.50 -0.68
C ILE A 67 17.18 -2.91 0.18
N TYR A 68 17.50 -2.19 1.26
CA TYR A 68 16.49 -1.49 2.07
C TYR A 68 15.68 -0.53 1.21
N PHE A 69 16.33 0.25 0.35
CA PHE A 69 15.66 1.17 -0.56
C PHE A 69 14.73 0.41 -1.52
N CYS A 70 15.19 -0.64 -2.20
CA CYS A 70 14.35 -1.41 -3.12
C CYS A 70 13.17 -2.09 -2.41
N VAL A 71 13.39 -2.69 -1.25
CA VAL A 71 12.31 -3.35 -0.46
C VAL A 71 11.30 -2.31 0.03
N LEU A 72 11.76 -1.20 0.60
CA LEU A 72 10.87 -0.14 1.08
C LEU A 72 10.13 0.52 -0.09
N PHE A 73 10.82 0.79 -1.20
CA PHE A 73 10.24 1.38 -2.40
C PHE A 73 9.16 0.48 -3.00
N THR A 74 9.41 -0.83 -3.11
CA THR A 74 8.41 -1.77 -3.62
C THR A 74 7.21 -1.88 -2.68
N ILE A 75 7.40 -1.91 -1.35
CA ILE A 75 6.28 -1.96 -0.38
C ILE A 75 5.44 -0.68 -0.44
N THR A 76 6.08 0.49 -0.46
CA THR A 76 5.38 1.79 -0.47
C THR A 76 4.68 2.07 -1.80
N MET A 77 5.29 1.69 -2.93
CA MET A 77 4.73 1.90 -4.27
C MET A 77 3.73 0.82 -4.70
N LYS A 78 3.77 -0.39 -4.11
CA LYS A 78 2.83 -1.48 -4.43
C LYS A 78 1.36 -1.03 -4.36
N ARG A 79 1.02 -0.19 -3.38
CA ARG A 79 -0.34 0.36 -3.24
C ARG A 79 -0.68 1.33 -4.38
N GLN A 80 0.24 2.25 -4.70
CA GLN A 80 0.03 3.20 -5.78
C GLN A 80 -0.13 2.48 -7.13
N ILE A 81 0.74 1.52 -7.44
CA ILE A 81 0.69 0.72 -8.67
C ILE A 81 -0.63 -0.04 -8.79
N ARG A 82 -1.12 -0.66 -7.70
CA ARG A 82 -2.41 -1.36 -7.69
C ARG A 82 -3.58 -0.43 -8.00
N HIS A 83 -3.58 0.78 -7.46
CA HIS A 83 -4.59 1.80 -7.76
C HIS A 83 -4.48 2.28 -9.22
N MET A 84 -3.27 2.46 -9.76
CA MET A 84 -3.05 2.77 -11.19
C MET A 84 -3.67 1.72 -12.10
N ILE A 85 -3.47 0.45 -11.76
CA ILE A 85 -4.00 -0.70 -12.51
C ILE A 85 -5.53 -0.79 -12.35
N LYS A 86 -6.08 -0.59 -11.14
CA LYS A 86 -7.52 -0.67 -10.83
C LYS A 86 -8.31 0.43 -11.56
N TYR A 87 -7.80 1.67 -11.59
CA TYR A 87 -8.49 2.83 -12.18
C TYR A 87 -7.99 3.21 -13.57
N ARG A 88 -7.14 2.36 -14.19
CA ARG A 88 -6.66 2.53 -15.57
C ARG A 88 -6.04 3.90 -15.88
N TYR A 89 -5.44 4.57 -14.90
CA TYR A 89 -4.50 5.65 -15.21
C TYR A 89 -3.13 5.02 -15.48
N ILE A 90 -2.48 5.47 -16.53
CA ILE A 90 -1.35 4.75 -17.11
C ILE A 90 -0.14 4.86 -16.15
N PRO A 91 0.41 3.74 -15.63
CA PRO A 91 1.61 3.76 -14.79
C PRO A 91 2.89 4.09 -15.58
N PHE A 92 2.89 3.82 -16.87
CA PHE A 92 3.97 4.18 -17.79
C PHE A 92 3.45 4.25 -19.23
N ASN A 93 3.51 5.42 -19.85
CA ASN A 93 3.07 5.65 -21.24
C ASN A 93 4.16 5.24 -22.23
N ILE A 94 4.72 4.03 -22.15
CA ILE A 94 5.67 3.55 -23.17
C ILE A 94 4.87 3.24 -24.44
N GLY A 95 4.76 4.23 -25.34
CA GLY A 95 4.36 4.00 -26.74
C GLY A 95 2.93 4.37 -27.14
N LYS A 96 2.37 5.53 -26.74
CA LYS A 96 1.23 6.06 -27.52
C LYS A 96 1.73 6.67 -28.83
N LYS A 97 1.38 5.99 -29.92
CA LYS A 97 1.73 6.27 -31.32
C LYS A 97 1.19 7.64 -31.77
N SER A 98 2.02 8.35 -32.51
CA SER A 98 1.71 9.55 -33.29
C SER A 98 0.41 9.35 -34.08
N TYR A 99 -0.56 10.25 -33.89
CA TYR A 99 -1.78 10.26 -34.71
C TYR A 99 -1.39 10.53 -36.15
N GLY A 100 -1.71 9.56 -37.02
CA GLY A 100 -1.52 9.67 -38.47
C GLY A 100 -2.23 10.92 -39.02
N LYS A 101 -1.49 11.62 -39.87
CA LYS A 101 -1.88 12.73 -40.73
C LYS A 101 -3.31 12.53 -41.27
N GLY A 102 -4.28 13.28 -40.74
CA GLY A 102 -5.63 13.36 -41.29
C GLY A 102 -5.56 13.97 -42.69
N SER A 103 -5.89 13.16 -43.69
CA SER A 103 -5.94 13.51 -45.09
C SER A 103 -6.81 14.74 -45.34
N THR A 104 -6.23 15.69 -46.06
CA THR A 104 -6.84 16.80 -46.78
C THR A 104 -8.17 16.40 -47.42
N PHE A 105 -9.23 17.13 -47.11
CA PHE A 105 -10.39 17.24 -47.99
C PHE A 105 -10.48 18.70 -48.44
N LYS A 106 -10.33 18.91 -49.74
CA LYS A 106 -10.40 20.19 -50.44
C LYS A 106 -11.68 20.20 -51.27
#